data_AF-A0A317HHQ1-F1
#
_entry.id   AF-A0A317HHQ1-F1
#
_cell.length_a   1.000
_cell.length_b   1.000
_cell.length_c   1.000
_cell.angle_alpha   90.00
_cell.angle_beta   90.00
_cell.angle_gamma   90.00
#
_symmetry.space_group_name_H-M   'P 1'
#
loop_
_entity.id
_entity.type
_entity.pdbx_description
1 polymer ?
#
loop_
_entity_poly.entity_id
_entity_poly.type
_entity_poly.pdbx_seq_one_letter_code
_entity_poly.pdbx_strand_id
1 'polypeptide(L)' 'MPWADVEIDGRPVGTTPLANISVAIGSHEIVWKHPQRGERRQTITVTARSPARVGIDFNQ' A
#
# COMPACT_ATOMS: atom_id res chain seq x y z
N MET A 1 12.57 -12.65 3.71
CA MET A 1 11.30 -12.20 4.33
C MET A 1 10.79 -11.02 3.50
N PRO A 2 9.76 -11.18 2.65
CA PRO A 2 9.32 -10.12 1.73
C PRO A 2 8.18 -9.25 2.29
N TRP A 3 7.78 -9.44 3.55
CA TRP A 3 6.60 -8.79 4.10
C TRP A 3 6.89 -7.35 4.51
N ALA A 4 5.88 -6.49 4.38
CA ALA A 4 5.90 -5.12 4.86
C ALA A 4 4.54 -4.81 5.52
N ASP A 5 4.57 -4.07 6.62
CA ASP A 5 3.35 -3.50 7.19
C ASP A 5 2.87 -2.36 6.30
N VAL A 6 1.57 -2.25 6.13
CA VAL A 6 0.93 -1.34 5.18
C VAL A 6 0.00 -0.40 5.92
N GLU A 7 0.13 0.88 5.62
CA GLU A 7 -0.79 1.94 6.02
C GLU A 7 -1.38 2.59 4.77
N ILE A 8 -2.67 2.94 4.82
CA ILE A 8 -3.35 3.75 3.79
C ILE A 8 -3.92 4.99 4.46
N ASP A 9 -3.55 6.17 3.98
CA ASP A 9 -3.89 7.47 4.57
C ASP A 9 -3.59 7.55 6.07
N GLY A 10 -2.45 6.97 6.48
CA GLY A 10 -2.02 6.89 7.88
C GLY A 10 -2.78 5.87 8.73
N ARG A 11 -3.68 5.06 8.15
CA ARG A 11 -4.39 3.99 8.86
C ARG A 11 -3.73 2.64 8.59
N PRO A 12 -3.34 1.87 9.61
CA PRO A 12 -2.78 0.54 9.42
C PRO A 12 -3.83 -0.42 8.85
N VAL A 13 -3.48 -1.11 7.76
CA VAL A 13 -4.38 -2.05 7.05
C VAL A 13 -3.92 -3.50 7.11
N GLY A 14 -2.67 -3.77 7.53
CA GLY A 14 -2.14 -5.11 7.75
C GLY A 14 -0.78 -5.32 7.09
N THR A 15 -0.42 -6.56 6.80
CA THR A 15 0.91 -6.93 6.28
C THR A 15 0.78 -7.59 4.89
N THR A 16 1.68 -7.28 3.96
CA THR A 16 1.65 -7.84 2.59
C THR A 16 1.80 -9.37 2.57
N PRO A 17 1.14 -10.07 1.62
CA PRO A 17 0.22 -9.57 0.59
C PRO A 17 -1.20 -9.27 1.11
N LEU A 18 -1.79 -8.18 0.61
CA LEU A 18 -3.15 -7.74 0.97
C LEU A 18 -4.06 -7.74 -0.26
N ALA A 19 -5.33 -8.10 -0.06
CA ALA A 19 -6.37 -8.11 -1.10
C ALA A 19 -7.70 -7.58 -0.54
N ASN A 20 -8.60 -7.16 -1.43
CA ASN A 20 -9.97 -6.74 -1.11
C ASN A 20 -10.09 -5.56 -0.12
N ILE A 21 -9.09 -4.69 -0.07
CA ILE A 21 -9.17 -3.45 0.71
C ILE A 21 -10.09 -2.47 -0.02
N SER A 22 -11.08 -1.95 0.70
CA SER A 22 -11.99 -0.92 0.19
C SER A 22 -11.58 0.45 0.72
N VAL A 23 -11.42 1.41 -0.19
CA VAL A 23 -11.14 2.82 0.12
C VAL A 23 -12.06 3.70 -0.70
N ALA A 24 -12.15 4.98 -0.36
CA ALA A 24 -12.95 5.92 -1.12
C ALA A 24 -12.41 6.08 -2.56
N ILE A 25 -13.23 6.67 -3.45
CA ILE A 25 -12.71 7.14 -4.73
C ILE A 25 -11.91 8.42 -4.47
N GLY A 26 -10.70 8.49 -5.02
CA GLY A 26 -9.83 9.64 -4.80
C GLY A 26 -8.36 9.27 -4.70
N SER A 27 -7.57 10.25 -4.25
CA SER A 27 -6.14 10.09 -4.00
C SER A 27 -5.91 9.46 -2.63
N HIS A 28 -5.10 8.41 -2.58
CA HIS A 28 -4.72 7.70 -1.36
C HIS A 28 -3.21 7.59 -1.26
N GLU A 29 -2.65 7.87 -0.09
CA GLU A 29 -1.24 7.58 0.21
C GLU A 29 -1.13 6.19 0.80
N ILE A 30 -0.27 5.36 0.22
CA ILE A 30 0.08 4.05 0.75
C ILE A 30 1.52 4.10 1.28
N VAL A 31 1.71 3.63 2.51
CA VAL A 31 3.02 3.51 3.16
C VAL A 31 3.28 2.03 3.42
N TRP A 32 4.42 1.52 2.95
CA TRP A 32 4.91 0.18 3.29
C TRP A 32 6.12 0.31 4.20
N LYS A 33 6.10 -0.35 5.35
CA LYS A 33 7.18 -0.36 6.34
C LYS A 33 7.84 -1.74 6.34
N HIS A 34 9.10 -1.79 5.90
CA HIS A 34 9.90 -3.02 5.92
C HIS A 34 10.92 -2.95 7.06
N PRO A 35 11.02 -3.99 7.92
CA PRO A 35 11.79 -3.94 9.16
C PRO A 35 13.28 -3.60 8.98
N GLN A 36 13.86 -3.97 7.83
CA GLN A 36 15.29 -3.76 7.54
C GLN A 36 15.57 -2.76 6.42
N ARG A 37 14.55 -2.38 5.64
CA ARG A 37 14.73 -1.61 4.39
C ARG A 37 14.01 -0.25 4.44
N GLY A 38 13.52 0.11 5.62
CA GLY A 38 12.84 1.37 5.86
C GLY A 38 11.45 1.40 5.23
N GLU A 39 11.01 2.60 4.88
CA GLU A 39 9.66 2.87 4.44
C GLU A 39 9.63 3.28 2.95
N ARG A 40 8.59 2.84 2.25
CA ARG A 40 8.27 3.28 0.89
C ARG A 40 6.89 3.92 0.89
N ARG A 41 6.73 5.01 0.15
CA ARG A 41 5.48 5.76 0.01
C ARG A 41 5.08 5.86 -1.44
N GLN A 42 3.80 5.67 -1.72
CA GLN A 42 3.24 5.85 -3.04
C GLN A 42 1.83 6.42 -2.95
N THR A 43 1.59 7.50 -3.69
CA THR A 43 0.23 8.01 -3.91
C THR A 43 -0.40 7.32 -5.11
N ILE A 44 -1.63 6.84 -4.94
CA ILE A 44 -2.42 6.27 -6.03
C ILE A 44 -3.78 6.98 -6.14
N THR A 45 -4.35 6.97 -7.34
CA THR A 45 -5.71 7.44 -7.58
C THR A 45 -6.63 6.25 -7.79
N VAL A 46 -7.56 6.04 -6.86
CA VAL A 46 -8.60 5.02 -6.95
C VAL A 46 -9.79 5.58 -7.71
N THR A 47 -10.28 4.84 -8.71
CA THR A 47 -11.44 5.22 -9.53
C THR A 47 -12.49 4.11 -9.49
N ALA A 48 -13.76 4.45 -9.79
CA ALA A 48 -14.85 3.47 -9.85
C ALA A 48 -14.73 2.43 -10.97
N ARG A 49 -13.78 2.59 -11.90
CA ARG A 49 -13.71 1.79 -13.13
C ARG A 49 -13.12 0.41 -12.91
N SER A 50 -12.08 0.31 -12.09
CA SER A 50 -11.35 -0.94 -11.89
C SER A 50 -10.57 -0.94 -10.57
N PRO A 51 -10.44 -2.09 -9.88
CA PRO A 51 -9.62 -2.20 -8.69
C PRO A 51 -8.16 -1.79 -8.98
N ALA A 52 -7.60 -0.93 -8.12
CA ALA A 52 -6.19 -0.59 -8.19
C ALA A 52 -5.34 -1.78 -7.72
N ARG A 53 -4.27 -2.09 -8.47
CA ARG A 53 -3.23 -3.04 -8.07
C ARG A 53 -1.94 -2.28 -7.85
N VAL A 54 -1.34 -2.45 -6.68
CA VAL A 54 -0.12 -1.76 -6.30
C VAL A 54 0.84 -2.76 -5.67
N GLY A 55 2.10 -2.69 -6.08
CA GLY A 55 3.18 -3.49 -5.55
C GLY A 55 4.44 -2.64 -5.46
N ILE A 56 5.28 -2.96 -4.48
CA ILE A 56 6.55 -2.28 -4.25
C ILE A 56 7.65 -3.34 -4.19
N ASP A 57 8.80 -3.04 -4.78
CA ASP A 57 10.02 -3.81 -4.59
C ASP A 57 10.93 -3.06 -3.62
N PHE A 58 11.36 -3.76 -2.58
CA PHE A 58 12.30 -3.24 -1.61
C PHE A 58 13.77 -3.53 -1.98
N ASN A 59 14.04 -4.31 -3.03
CA ASN A 59 15.39 -4.66 -3.47
C ASN A 59 16.16 -3.56 -4.22
N GLN A 60 15.49 -2.49 -4.64
CA GLN A 60 16.12 -1.33 -5.30
C GLN A 60 16.62 -0.26 -4.33
#